data_AF-A0A2P4XZY5-F1
#
_entry.id   AF-A0A2P4XZY5-F1
#
_cell.length_a   1.000
_cell.length_b   1.000
_cell.length_c   1.000
_cell.angle_alpha   90.00
_cell.angle_beta   90.00
_cell.angle_gamma   90.00
#
_symmetry.space_group_name_H-M   'P 1'
#
loop_
_entity.id
_entity.type
_entity.pdbx_description
1 polymer ?
#
loop_
_entity_poly.entity_id
_entity_poly.type
_entity_poly.pdbx_seq_one_letter_code
_entity_poly.pdbx_strand_id
1 'polypeptide(L)'
;MKAITLVTTAALINFDAAAATSSLPSIKLGFNIQRSTMEVYGSSIFDVYVKPVLSGANVSFDGKVTFEQNGTTHTLYVVDSIPYHEVVNSTTDSTTCLPTELFPSVPAIVDAIASATAVSSVSTDQDISCNNGTWLSTTFAGESYLLCTGADAEDGNFTVYGEDLSISFEYLSEDVMITKPVNAPSDCSVVKDGSVTLSSLGNLYGITRSSTPRPCLFFHGMDVEADGGIVDSYSFFGDIKDHAPCCSSFNFAILNTVDYEWYNDTLQQKACNAAMEVSTGTTNSGSTEINDLIVVAHSMGNNMFAGALATEKCSIGSNVDWVDLSGPMKGSMGSDFLHQICDGGNLFQDVLAELGGLIECTARYAAARAVHEKYVTASMCGTTYSGLLSSEYLGLLAGGLLIPHHSSENDGIVEFQSCIGDLDTSSFKTTYSTTWYAAALNHADTTFHNGEGLFSSAKKPLKWFECLL
;
A
#
# COMPACT_ATOMS: atom_id res chain seq x y z
N MET A 1 32.04 -46.44 -21.63
CA MET A 1 32.42 -45.02 -21.75
C MET A 1 31.28 -44.20 -21.16
N LYS A 2 31.30 -44.06 -19.83
CA LYS A 2 31.40 -42.81 -19.06
C LYS A 2 30.28 -41.79 -19.36
N ALA A 3 29.25 -41.89 -18.50
CA ALA A 3 28.33 -40.83 -18.15
C ALA A 3 29.09 -39.66 -17.49
N ILE A 4 28.68 -38.42 -17.78
CA ILE A 4 29.08 -37.23 -17.02
C ILE A 4 27.79 -36.67 -16.42
N THR A 5 27.71 -36.82 -15.10
CA THR A 5 26.77 -36.18 -14.20
C THR A 5 27.08 -34.68 -14.13
N LEU A 6 26.13 -33.80 -14.46
CA LEU A 6 26.19 -32.41 -14.05
C LEU A 6 25.37 -32.29 -12.75
N VAL A 7 26.07 -32.14 -11.63
CA VAL A 7 25.49 -31.82 -10.33
C VAL A 7 25.31 -30.31 -10.30
N THR A 8 24.08 -29.83 -10.41
CA THR A 8 23.72 -28.46 -10.01
C THR A 8 23.44 -28.46 -8.51
N THR A 9 24.43 -28.06 -7.71
CA THR A 9 24.24 -27.70 -6.31
C THR A 9 23.50 -26.37 -6.25
N ALA A 10 22.18 -26.39 -6.17
CA ALA A 10 21.42 -25.30 -5.57
C ALA A 10 21.57 -25.45 -4.06
N ALA A 11 22.33 -24.54 -3.43
CA ALA A 11 22.37 -24.45 -1.98
C ALA A 11 21.01 -23.91 -1.52
N LEU A 12 20.11 -24.81 -1.14
CA LEU A 12 18.92 -24.50 -0.37
C LEU A 12 19.37 -24.04 1.01
N ILE A 13 19.34 -22.73 1.24
CA ILE A 13 19.37 -22.17 2.59
C ILE A 13 17.98 -22.42 3.18
N ASN A 14 17.86 -23.52 3.93
CA ASN A 14 16.74 -23.70 4.86
C ASN A 14 16.89 -22.61 5.94
N PHE A 15 16.06 -21.58 5.87
CA PHE A 15 15.83 -20.69 7.01
C PHE A 15 14.81 -21.37 7.92
N ASP A 16 15.34 -22.02 8.96
CA ASP A 16 14.54 -22.45 10.11
C ASP A 16 13.87 -21.23 10.75
N ALA A 17 12.58 -21.38 11.07
CA ALA A 17 11.76 -20.38 11.74
C ALA A 17 12.33 -20.02 13.12
N ALA A 18 13.09 -18.92 13.18
CA ALA A 18 13.47 -18.24 14.40
C ALA A 18 13.42 -16.73 14.16
N ALA A 19 12.36 -16.09 14.70
CA ALA A 19 12.17 -14.65 14.92
C ALA A 19 13.18 -13.69 14.25
N ALA A 20 12.86 -13.22 13.05
CA ALA A 20 13.44 -12.01 12.48
C ALA A 20 12.30 -11.00 12.25
N THR A 21 12.21 -9.99 13.12
CA THR A 21 11.61 -8.72 12.73
C THR A 21 12.41 -8.24 11.52
N SER A 22 11.78 -8.11 10.34
CA SER A 22 12.45 -7.61 9.14
C SER A 22 12.90 -6.16 9.38
N SER A 23 14.14 -5.96 9.82
CA SER A 23 14.73 -4.62 9.92
C SER A 23 15.08 -4.14 8.52
N LEU A 24 14.75 -2.88 8.24
CA LEU A 24 15.22 -2.22 7.03
C LEU A 24 16.74 -1.98 7.17
N PRO A 25 17.54 -2.20 6.12
CA PRO A 25 18.99 -2.01 6.20
C PRO A 25 19.35 -0.56 6.54
N SER A 26 20.43 -0.37 7.29
CA SER A 26 20.99 0.97 7.49
C SER A 26 21.55 1.52 6.18
N ILE A 27 21.59 2.84 6.04
CA ILE A 27 22.05 3.53 4.84
C ILE A 27 23.27 4.38 5.18
N LYS A 28 24.23 4.42 4.26
CA LYS A 28 25.26 5.44 4.21
C LYS A 28 25.03 6.35 3.02
N LEU A 29 25.00 7.65 3.28
CA LEU A 29 24.88 8.72 2.29
C LEU A 29 26.23 9.42 2.17
N GLY A 30 26.94 9.19 1.08
CA GLY A 30 28.20 9.86 0.80
C GLY A 30 27.95 11.17 0.06
N PHE A 31 28.05 12.30 0.77
CA PHE A 31 27.89 13.64 0.21
C PHE A 31 29.19 14.13 -0.42
N ASN A 32 29.06 14.77 -1.58
CA ASN A 32 30.12 15.51 -2.25
C ASN A 32 29.57 16.87 -2.71
N ILE A 33 29.96 17.92 -1.99
CA ILE A 33 29.55 19.31 -2.19
C ILE A 33 30.44 19.94 -3.27
N GLN A 34 29.81 20.50 -4.31
CA GLN A 34 30.50 21.09 -5.46
C GLN A 34 30.78 22.59 -5.25
N ARG A 35 29.93 23.29 -4.49
CA ARG A 35 30.15 24.70 -4.12
C ARG A 35 30.87 24.82 -2.78
N SER A 36 32.06 25.42 -2.77
CA SER A 36 32.82 25.67 -1.53
C SER A 36 32.07 26.50 -0.49
N THR A 37 31.10 27.33 -0.90
CA THR A 37 30.24 28.11 0.00
C THR A 37 29.23 27.27 0.78
N MET A 38 29.08 25.98 0.44
CA MET A 38 28.14 25.04 1.07
C MET A 38 28.87 23.98 1.91
N GLU A 39 30.18 24.10 2.10
CA GLU A 39 30.94 23.21 2.96
C GLU A 39 30.40 23.22 4.38
N VAL A 40 30.27 22.02 4.95
CA VAL A 40 29.78 21.83 6.32
C VAL A 40 30.99 21.59 7.21
N TYR A 41 31.21 22.48 8.18
CA TYR A 41 32.44 22.51 8.99
C TYR A 41 33.73 22.57 8.16
N GLY A 42 33.69 23.12 6.94
CA GLY A 42 34.83 23.19 6.02
C GLY A 42 35.14 21.86 5.32
N SER A 43 34.22 20.90 5.35
CA SER A 43 34.31 19.68 4.55
C SER A 43 33.33 19.74 3.38
N SER A 44 33.84 19.39 2.19
CA SER A 44 33.04 19.16 0.99
C SER A 44 32.69 17.68 0.79
N ILE A 45 33.36 16.76 1.48
CA ILE A 45 33.12 15.32 1.36
C ILE A 45 32.89 14.74 2.76
N PHE A 46 31.75 14.09 2.97
CA PHE A 46 31.42 13.48 4.26
C PHE A 46 30.34 12.41 4.11
N ASP A 47 30.31 11.49 5.06
CA ASP A 47 29.33 10.42 5.12
C ASP A 47 28.30 10.70 6.21
N VAL A 48 27.01 10.55 5.87
CA VAL A 48 25.91 10.53 6.82
C VAL A 48 25.42 9.09 6.95
N TYR A 49 25.33 8.59 8.18
CA TYR A 49 24.79 7.27 8.47
C TYR A 49 23.35 7.41 8.95
N VAL A 50 22.47 6.60 8.40
CA VAL A 50 21.04 6.63 8.69
C VAL A 50 20.58 5.23 9.08
N LYS A 51 19.85 5.13 10.19
CA LYS A 51 19.22 3.90 10.65
C LYS A 51 17.70 4.05 10.61
N PRO A 52 16.97 3.26 9.81
CA PRO A 52 15.52 3.22 9.89
C PRO A 52 15.07 2.56 11.21
N VAL A 53 14.05 3.14 11.84
CA VAL A 53 13.46 2.68 13.10
C VAL A 53 11.97 2.44 12.87
N LEU A 54 11.56 1.17 12.92
CA LEU A 54 10.17 0.79 12.73
C LEU A 54 9.37 1.02 14.02
N SER A 55 8.24 1.69 13.90
CA SER A 55 7.26 1.90 14.97
C SER A 55 5.85 1.64 14.42
N GLY A 56 5.38 0.40 14.52
CA GLY A 56 4.12 -0.02 13.91
C GLY A 56 4.20 0.03 12.38
N ALA A 57 3.30 0.79 11.75
CA ALA A 57 3.29 1.01 10.29
C ALA A 57 4.19 2.18 9.84
N ASN A 58 4.80 2.91 10.78
CA ASN A 58 5.63 4.07 10.49
C ASN A 58 7.11 3.73 10.62
N VAL A 59 7.93 4.44 9.85
CA VAL A 59 9.38 4.38 9.88
C VAL A 59 9.90 5.79 10.15
N SER A 60 10.60 5.95 11.27
CA SER A 60 11.44 7.13 11.55
C SER A 60 12.89 6.82 11.22
N PHE A 61 13.73 7.85 11.17
CA PHE A 61 15.13 7.70 10.77
C PHE A 61 16.04 8.35 11.81
N ASP A 62 16.84 7.52 12.46
CA ASP A 62 17.95 8.00 13.26
C ASP A 62 19.12 8.31 12.32
N GLY A 63 19.83 9.40 12.59
CA GLY A 63 20.89 9.91 11.72
C GLY A 63 22.13 10.30 12.51
N LYS A 64 23.31 10.12 11.91
CA LYS A 64 24.59 10.57 12.49
C LYS A 64 25.55 11.05 11.40
N VAL A 65 26.17 12.20 11.63
CA VAL A 65 27.31 12.68 10.84
C VAL A 65 28.35 13.31 11.76
N THR A 66 29.63 13.13 11.44
CA THR A 66 30.74 13.58 12.28
C THR A 66 31.71 14.41 11.46
N PHE A 67 32.14 15.54 12.00
CA PHE A 67 33.10 16.46 11.40
C PHE A 67 34.25 16.72 12.37
N GLU A 68 35.46 16.82 11.83
CA GLU A 68 36.66 17.20 12.58
C GLU A 68 37.10 18.59 12.13
N GLN A 69 37.12 19.56 13.04
CA GLN A 69 37.55 20.92 12.74
C GLN A 69 38.45 21.46 13.85
N ASN A 70 39.69 21.83 13.50
CA ASN A 70 40.66 22.44 14.41
C ASN A 70 40.88 21.66 15.74
N GLY A 71 40.86 20.32 15.69
CA GLY A 71 41.02 19.46 16.86
C GLY A 71 39.78 19.35 17.76
N THR A 72 38.62 19.76 17.25
CA THR A 72 37.30 19.56 17.86
C THR A 72 36.46 18.66 16.97
N THR A 73 35.88 17.62 17.56
CA THR A 73 34.92 16.72 16.92
C THR A 73 33.52 17.30 17.10
N HIS A 74 32.82 17.50 15.99
CA HIS A 74 31.42 17.90 15.96
C HIS A 74 30.59 16.73 15.43
N THR A 75 29.74 16.15 16.27
CA THR A 75 28.80 15.11 15.84
C THR A 75 27.37 15.64 15.88
N LEU A 76 26.66 15.49 14.77
CA LEU A 76 25.24 15.81 14.67
C LEU A 76 24.47 14.50 14.70
N TYR A 77 23.42 14.46 15.51
CA TYR A 77 22.53 13.30 15.66
C TYR A 77 21.09 13.68 15.38
N VAL A 78 20.32 12.73 14.89
CA VAL A 78 18.87 12.65 15.09
C VAL A 78 18.61 11.29 15.73
N VAL A 79 17.97 11.28 16.89
CA VAL A 79 17.57 10.04 17.58
C VAL A 79 16.15 10.22 18.09
N ASP A 80 15.26 9.29 17.75
CA ASP A 80 13.83 9.38 18.07
C ASP A 80 13.20 10.70 17.58
N SER A 81 13.59 11.13 16.38
CA SER A 81 13.19 12.41 15.77
C SER A 81 13.63 13.67 16.54
N ILE A 82 14.56 13.56 17.50
CA ILE A 82 15.10 14.70 18.24
C ILE A 82 16.55 14.95 17.82
N PRO A 83 16.91 16.18 17.40
CA PRO A 83 18.24 16.46 16.93
C PRO A 83 19.16 17.04 18.00
N TYR A 84 20.42 16.59 17.97
CA TYR A 84 21.46 16.98 18.93
C TYR A 84 22.75 17.37 18.21
N HIS A 85 23.51 18.27 18.83
CA HIS A 85 24.89 18.59 18.47
C HIS A 85 25.79 18.26 19.65
N GLU A 86 26.69 17.31 19.44
CA GLU A 86 27.74 16.98 20.38
C GLU A 86 29.05 17.61 19.92
N VAL A 87 29.74 18.26 20.87
CA VAL A 87 31.04 18.87 20.66
C VAL A 87 32.01 18.26 21.65
N VAL A 88 33.02 17.56 21.12
CA VAL A 88 34.04 16.88 21.92
C VAL A 88 35.42 17.43 21.54
N ASN A 89 36.18 17.85 22.54
CA ASN A 89 37.61 18.18 22.40
C ASN A 89 38.37 17.78 23.68
N SER A 90 39.64 18.13 23.78
CA SER A 90 40.48 17.75 24.94
C SER A 90 39.99 18.26 26.31
N THR A 91 39.11 19.27 26.35
CA THR A 91 38.64 19.95 27.56
C THR A 91 37.12 19.99 27.72
N THR A 92 36.37 19.70 26.66
CA THR A 92 34.93 19.90 26.58
C THR A 92 34.28 18.66 25.99
N ASP A 93 33.24 18.19 26.65
CA ASP A 93 32.26 17.22 26.14
C ASP A 93 30.89 17.83 26.47
N SER A 94 30.23 18.37 25.46
CA SER A 94 28.94 19.05 25.63
C SER A 94 27.99 18.69 24.51
N THR A 95 26.72 18.46 24.87
CA THR A 95 25.64 18.25 23.91
C THR A 95 24.60 19.37 24.03
N THR A 96 24.19 19.94 22.90
CA THR A 96 23.12 20.94 22.82
C THR A 96 22.02 20.49 21.85
N CYS A 97 20.82 21.06 21.99
CA CYS A 97 19.76 20.86 21.01
C CYS A 97 20.14 21.50 19.67
N LEU A 98 19.81 20.85 18.56
CA LEU A 98 19.89 21.47 17.23
C LEU A 98 18.52 22.09 16.86
N PRO A 99 18.48 23.21 16.12
CA PRO A 99 17.23 23.66 15.49
C PRO A 99 16.67 22.62 14.52
N THR A 100 15.36 22.39 14.56
CA THR A 100 14.68 21.36 13.74
C THR A 100 14.65 21.73 12.26
N GLU A 101 14.78 23.00 11.93
CA GLU A 101 14.74 23.55 10.56
C GLU A 101 15.99 23.21 9.74
N LEU A 102 17.05 22.73 10.39
CA LEU A 102 18.28 22.30 9.73
C LEU A 102 18.16 20.89 9.13
N PHE A 103 17.07 20.17 9.42
CA PHE A 103 16.82 18.83 8.91
C PHE A 103 15.83 18.87 7.75
N PRO A 104 16.12 18.16 6.65
CA PRO A 104 15.19 18.04 5.55
C PRO A 104 13.96 17.22 5.97
N SER A 105 12.82 17.51 5.32
CA SER A 105 11.60 16.73 5.49
C SER A 105 11.78 15.33 4.90
N VAL A 106 11.65 14.29 5.73
CA VAL A 106 11.75 12.89 5.30
C VAL A 106 10.65 12.54 4.29
N PRO A 107 9.37 12.88 4.50
CA PRO A 107 8.33 12.72 3.50
C PRO A 107 8.69 13.35 2.15
N ALA A 108 9.20 14.59 2.14
CA ALA A 108 9.56 15.26 0.90
C ALA A 108 10.71 14.57 0.14
N ILE A 109 11.69 14.00 0.85
CA ILE A 109 12.76 13.21 0.23
C ILE A 109 12.19 11.92 -0.37
N VAL A 110 11.38 11.20 0.40
CA VAL A 110 10.76 9.94 -0.05
C VAL A 110 9.87 10.18 -1.27
N ASP A 111 9.06 11.23 -1.24
CA ASP A 111 8.20 11.63 -2.36
C ASP A 111 9.02 12.03 -3.60
N ALA A 112 10.13 12.75 -3.43
CA ALA A 112 11.01 13.09 -4.55
C ALA A 112 11.61 11.84 -5.20
N ILE A 113 12.06 10.86 -4.42
CA ILE A 113 12.57 9.60 -4.95
C ILE A 113 11.44 8.81 -5.62
N ALA A 114 10.27 8.73 -4.98
CA ALA A 114 9.15 7.97 -5.48
C ALA A 114 8.53 8.54 -6.76
N SER A 115 8.60 9.86 -6.95
CA SER A 115 8.11 10.57 -8.13
C SER A 115 9.13 10.70 -9.25
N ALA A 116 10.34 10.14 -9.09
CA ALA A 116 11.39 10.24 -10.09
C ALA A 116 10.98 9.59 -11.42
N THR A 117 11.21 10.30 -12.52
CA THR A 117 10.75 9.89 -13.86
C THR A 117 11.91 9.56 -14.78
N ALA A 118 11.79 8.49 -15.58
CA ALA A 118 12.85 8.10 -16.50
C ALA A 118 13.10 9.16 -17.57
N VAL A 119 14.38 9.44 -17.83
CA VAL A 119 14.82 10.34 -18.91
C VAL A 119 15.71 9.60 -19.90
N SER A 120 15.46 9.81 -21.19
CA SER A 120 16.13 9.08 -22.28
C SER A 120 17.53 9.59 -22.59
N SER A 121 17.84 10.84 -22.22
CA SER A 121 19.16 11.42 -22.33
C SER A 121 19.35 12.53 -21.31
N VAL A 122 20.59 12.74 -20.91
CA VAL A 122 21.00 13.85 -20.05
C VAL A 122 21.99 14.71 -20.83
N SER A 123 21.73 16.02 -20.87
CA SER A 123 22.65 17.02 -21.40
C SER A 123 23.14 17.87 -20.24
N THR A 124 24.40 17.69 -19.84
CA THR A 124 25.01 18.45 -18.74
C THR A 124 26.49 18.69 -19.03
N ASP A 125 27.01 19.79 -18.48
CA ASP A 125 28.45 20.09 -18.48
C ASP A 125 29.17 19.47 -17.27
N GLN A 126 28.42 18.85 -16.34
CA GLN A 126 28.98 18.11 -15.21
C GLN A 126 29.51 16.74 -15.65
N ASP A 127 30.64 16.33 -15.08
CA ASP A 127 31.18 14.98 -15.27
C ASP A 127 30.39 13.97 -14.44
N ILE A 128 29.29 13.48 -15.01
CA ILE A 128 28.42 12.46 -14.42
C ILE A 128 28.41 11.21 -15.30
N SER A 129 28.27 10.05 -14.66
CA SER A 129 28.16 8.78 -15.37
C SER A 129 27.08 7.90 -14.77
N CYS A 130 26.41 7.16 -15.65
CA CYS A 130 25.48 6.11 -15.28
C CYS A 130 25.73 4.89 -16.17
N ASN A 131 26.80 4.17 -15.86
CA ASN A 131 27.25 3.04 -16.66
C ASN A 131 26.21 1.92 -16.58
N ASN A 132 25.67 1.55 -17.75
CA ASN A 132 24.59 0.57 -17.92
C ASN A 132 23.29 0.86 -17.14
N GLY A 133 23.18 1.99 -16.44
CA GLY A 133 22.05 2.29 -15.56
C GLY A 133 20.90 3.06 -16.21
N THR A 134 19.84 3.29 -15.43
CA THR A 134 18.71 4.13 -15.83
C THR A 134 18.83 5.51 -15.18
N TRP A 135 18.69 6.54 -16.01
CA TRP A 135 18.57 7.92 -15.56
C TRP A 135 17.13 8.23 -15.17
N LEU A 136 16.97 8.76 -13.96
CA LEU A 136 15.71 9.31 -13.48
C LEU A 136 15.88 10.80 -13.14
N SER A 137 14.84 11.59 -13.32
CA SER A 137 14.80 13.01 -12.98
C SER A 137 13.75 13.25 -11.88
N THR A 138 14.11 14.07 -10.91
CA THR A 138 13.20 14.51 -9.84
C THR A 138 13.48 15.95 -9.42
N THR A 139 12.60 16.50 -8.59
CA THR A 139 12.76 17.82 -7.99
C THR A 139 12.67 17.70 -6.48
N PHE A 140 13.62 18.32 -5.78
CA PHE A 140 13.63 18.40 -4.33
C PHE A 140 14.05 19.81 -3.90
N ALA A 141 13.34 20.38 -2.92
CA ALA A 141 13.58 21.74 -2.42
C ALA A 141 13.64 22.84 -3.50
N GLY A 142 12.95 22.65 -4.63
CA GLY A 142 12.93 23.59 -5.76
C GLY A 142 14.06 23.38 -6.78
N GLU A 143 14.99 22.47 -6.50
CA GLU A 143 16.13 22.15 -7.35
C GLU A 143 15.91 20.84 -8.10
N SER A 144 16.50 20.74 -9.29
CA SER A 144 16.41 19.54 -10.13
C SER A 144 17.57 18.59 -9.84
N TYR A 145 17.25 17.31 -9.72
CA TYR A 145 18.22 16.25 -9.46
C TYR A 145 18.07 15.12 -10.47
N LEU A 146 19.19 14.49 -10.79
CA LEU A 146 19.28 13.31 -11.62
C LEU A 146 19.72 12.12 -10.78
N LEU A 147 18.96 11.03 -10.81
CA LEU A 147 19.33 9.79 -10.17
C LEU A 147 19.89 8.85 -11.23
N CYS A 148 20.97 8.15 -10.89
CA CYS A 148 21.49 7.02 -11.64
C CYS A 148 21.28 5.75 -10.83
N THR A 149 20.47 4.84 -11.38
CA THR A 149 20.32 3.48 -10.87
C THR A 149 21.17 2.56 -11.74
N GLY A 150 22.34 2.11 -11.25
CA GLY A 150 23.27 1.29 -12.05
C GLY A 150 22.69 -0.10 -12.37
N ALA A 151 22.94 -0.66 -13.55
CA ALA A 151 22.46 -2.03 -13.89
C ALA A 151 23.24 -3.16 -13.22
N ASP A 152 24.40 -2.86 -12.61
CA ASP A 152 25.23 -3.83 -11.88
C ASP A 152 25.01 -3.78 -10.35
N ALA A 153 24.00 -3.02 -9.88
CA ALA A 153 23.68 -2.92 -8.46
C ALA A 153 22.81 -4.11 -8.02
N GLU A 154 23.42 -5.28 -7.80
CA GLU A 154 22.76 -6.38 -7.08
C GLU A 154 22.27 -5.95 -5.67
N ASP A 155 22.81 -4.83 -5.14
CA ASP A 155 22.56 -4.32 -3.79
C ASP A 155 21.61 -3.09 -3.73
N GLY A 156 21.01 -2.63 -4.84
CA GLY A 156 20.06 -1.50 -4.84
C GLY A 156 20.65 -0.10 -4.70
N ASN A 157 21.98 0.04 -4.61
CA ASN A 157 22.69 1.32 -4.51
C ASN A 157 22.46 2.24 -5.73
N PHE A 158 22.41 3.55 -5.48
CA PHE A 158 22.22 4.56 -6.54
C PHE A 158 22.94 5.86 -6.21
N THR A 159 23.10 6.73 -7.21
CA THR A 159 23.74 8.05 -7.03
C THR A 159 22.78 9.15 -7.45
N VAL A 160 22.71 10.22 -6.67
CA VAL A 160 21.96 11.44 -6.96
C VAL A 160 22.95 12.54 -7.34
N TYR A 161 22.68 13.22 -8.45
CA TYR A 161 23.46 14.33 -8.96
C TYR A 161 22.59 15.59 -8.99
N GLY A 162 23.12 16.69 -8.45
CA GLY A 162 22.56 18.03 -8.58
C GLY A 162 23.63 19.03 -8.99
N GLU A 163 23.24 20.28 -9.24
CA GLU A 163 24.18 21.36 -9.58
C GLU A 163 25.20 21.59 -8.45
N ASP A 164 24.72 21.53 -7.21
CA ASP A 164 25.47 22.00 -6.04
C ASP A 164 26.14 20.88 -5.25
N LEU A 165 25.63 19.66 -5.39
CA LEU A 165 26.08 18.49 -4.65
C LEU A 165 25.76 17.20 -5.39
N SER A 166 26.45 16.13 -5.01
CA SER A 166 26.08 14.76 -5.35
C SER A 166 26.03 13.90 -4.08
N ILE A 167 25.19 12.88 -4.09
CA ILE A 167 24.97 11.97 -2.97
C ILE A 167 25.05 10.54 -3.49
N SER A 168 25.96 9.75 -2.94
CA SER A 168 25.98 8.30 -3.15
C SER A 168 25.12 7.63 -2.08
N PHE A 169 24.25 6.70 -2.48
CA PHE A 169 23.36 5.96 -1.61
C PHE A 169 23.86 4.51 -1.53
N GLU A 170 24.22 4.08 -0.32
CA GLU A 170 24.78 2.76 -0.05
C GLU A 170 23.97 2.06 1.05
N TYR A 171 23.39 0.90 0.74
CA TYR A 171 22.79 0.03 1.74
C TYR A 171 23.87 -0.77 2.48
N LEU A 172 23.84 -0.74 3.80
CA LEU A 172 24.83 -1.39 4.65
C LEU A 172 24.37 -2.81 5.00
N SER A 173 25.31 -3.75 4.97
CA SER A 173 25.09 -5.14 5.37
C SER A 173 24.95 -5.33 6.88
N GLU A 174 25.39 -4.35 7.67
CA GLU A 174 25.29 -4.33 9.13
C GLU A 174 24.57 -3.06 9.61
N ASP A 175 23.76 -3.20 10.66
CA ASP A 175 23.06 -2.08 11.26
C ASP A 175 24.02 -1.10 11.94
N VAL A 176 23.87 0.18 11.63
CA VAL A 176 24.65 1.22 12.29
C VAL A 176 24.06 1.47 13.68
N MET A 177 24.91 1.47 14.69
CA MET A 177 24.51 1.90 16.02
C MET A 177 24.52 3.43 16.11
N ILE A 178 23.33 4.01 16.21
CA ILE A 178 23.09 5.42 16.50
C ILE A 178 22.36 5.47 17.84
N THR A 179 22.94 6.18 18.81
CA THR A 179 22.41 6.25 20.18
C THR A 179 22.42 7.69 20.65
N LYS A 180 21.46 8.03 21.51
CA LYS A 180 21.35 9.36 22.11
C LYS A 180 22.63 9.70 22.91
N PRO A 181 23.22 10.90 22.72
CA PRO A 181 24.39 11.32 23.49
C PRO A 181 24.14 11.32 25.01
N VAL A 182 25.17 10.97 25.79
CA VAL A 182 25.06 10.83 27.25
C VAL A 182 24.67 12.14 27.94
N ASN A 183 25.19 13.26 27.44
CA ASN A 183 24.98 14.61 28.00
C ASN A 183 23.83 15.37 27.32
N ALA A 184 22.94 14.67 26.59
CA ALA A 184 21.88 15.28 25.81
C ALA A 184 20.81 15.96 26.70
N PRO A 185 20.40 17.21 26.38
CA PRO A 185 19.31 17.88 27.07
C PRO A 185 17.98 17.12 26.93
N SER A 186 17.07 17.33 27.89
CA SER A 186 15.75 16.68 27.90
C SER A 186 14.64 17.50 27.23
N ASP A 187 14.90 18.77 26.93
CA ASP A 187 13.94 19.78 26.46
C ASP A 187 14.10 20.14 24.98
N CYS A 188 14.83 19.32 24.21
CA CYS A 188 14.98 19.51 22.78
C CYS A 188 13.66 19.27 22.02
N SER A 189 13.47 20.02 20.94
CA SER A 189 12.27 19.93 20.09
C SER A 189 12.34 18.75 19.12
N VAL A 190 11.18 18.16 18.82
CA VAL A 190 11.04 17.04 17.87
C VAL A 190 10.89 17.57 16.44
N VAL A 191 11.56 16.93 15.47
CA VAL A 191 11.35 17.16 14.04
C VAL A 191 9.98 16.63 13.64
N LYS A 192 9.09 17.51 13.18
CA LYS A 192 7.69 17.16 12.85
C LYS A 192 7.56 16.23 11.64
N ASP A 193 8.47 16.35 10.67
CA ASP A 193 8.45 15.59 9.41
C ASP A 193 9.57 14.53 9.39
N GLY A 194 9.78 13.84 10.52
CA GLY A 194 10.86 12.86 10.70
C GLY A 194 10.50 11.41 10.36
N SER A 195 9.26 11.14 9.93
CA SER A 195 8.77 9.78 9.68
C SER A 195 7.84 9.69 8.47
N VAL A 196 7.79 8.51 7.85
CA VAL A 196 6.85 8.14 6.78
C VAL A 196 6.19 6.80 7.08
N THR A 197 5.15 6.44 6.33
CA THR A 197 4.61 5.07 6.39
C THR A 197 5.57 4.10 5.71
N LEU A 198 5.63 2.86 6.20
CA LEU A 198 6.48 1.79 5.65
C LEU A 198 6.19 1.54 4.16
N SER A 199 4.93 1.68 3.74
CA SER A 199 4.50 1.53 2.34
C SER A 199 5.10 2.59 1.41
N SER A 200 5.36 3.81 1.89
CA SER A 200 5.94 4.88 1.07
C SER A 200 7.41 4.62 0.73
N LEU A 201 8.05 3.68 1.40
CA LEU A 201 9.46 3.34 1.22
C LEU A 201 9.71 2.31 0.10
N GLY A 202 8.67 1.96 -0.67
CA GLY A 202 8.74 0.89 -1.67
C GLY A 202 9.82 1.06 -2.73
N ASN A 203 9.91 2.26 -3.32
CA ASN A 203 10.93 2.56 -4.33
C ASN A 203 12.33 2.72 -3.74
N LEU A 204 12.44 2.99 -2.43
CA LEU A 204 13.73 3.16 -1.77
C LEU A 204 14.32 1.80 -1.42
N TYR A 205 13.64 1.04 -0.56
CA TYR A 205 14.15 -0.22 -0.01
C TYR A 205 13.80 -1.45 -0.85
N GLY A 206 13.26 -1.27 -2.07
CA GLY A 206 12.70 -2.38 -2.82
C GLY A 206 11.55 -3.06 -2.09
N ILE A 207 10.86 -2.32 -1.20
CA ILE A 207 9.56 -2.72 -0.63
C ILE A 207 8.49 -2.42 -1.68
N THR A 208 8.73 -2.74 -2.95
CA THR A 208 7.61 -3.32 -3.68
C THR A 208 7.25 -4.51 -2.83
N ARG A 209 6.00 -4.60 -2.39
CA ARG A 209 5.55 -5.78 -1.68
C ARG A 209 5.66 -6.89 -2.73
N SER A 210 6.82 -7.52 -2.85
CA SER A 210 6.95 -8.83 -3.47
C SER A 210 6.77 -9.76 -2.29
N SER A 211 5.54 -9.80 -1.78
CA SER A 211 5.15 -10.94 -0.98
C SER A 211 5.36 -12.17 -1.88
N THR A 212 5.89 -13.26 -1.31
CA THR A 212 5.87 -14.54 -2.03
C THR A 212 4.45 -14.71 -2.57
N PRO A 213 4.24 -14.92 -3.89
CA PRO A 213 2.91 -14.94 -4.45
C PRO A 213 1.99 -15.85 -3.63
N ARG A 214 0.83 -15.34 -3.22
CA ARG A 214 -0.13 -16.06 -2.37
C ARG A 214 -1.33 -16.49 -3.20
N PRO A 215 -2.05 -17.54 -2.79
CA PRO A 215 -3.33 -17.84 -3.41
C PRO A 215 -4.23 -16.62 -3.38
N CYS A 216 -4.88 -16.31 -4.50
CA CYS A 216 -5.88 -15.26 -4.59
C CYS A 216 -7.26 -15.89 -4.67
N LEU A 217 -8.18 -15.40 -3.84
CA LEU A 217 -9.59 -15.75 -3.84
C LEU A 217 -10.43 -14.53 -4.21
N PHE A 218 -11.20 -14.67 -5.28
CA PHE A 218 -12.05 -13.62 -5.83
C PHE A 218 -13.52 -13.89 -5.48
N PHE A 219 -14.17 -12.93 -4.85
CA PHE A 219 -15.62 -12.91 -4.62
C PHE A 219 -16.29 -11.93 -5.58
N HIS A 220 -17.21 -12.46 -6.37
CA HIS A 220 -18.07 -11.68 -7.25
C HIS A 220 -19.16 -10.93 -6.45
N GLY A 221 -19.93 -10.09 -7.15
CA GLY A 221 -21.01 -9.29 -6.58
C GLY A 221 -22.39 -9.97 -6.61
N MET A 222 -23.39 -9.23 -7.10
CA MET A 222 -24.76 -9.72 -7.26
C MET A 222 -24.93 -10.48 -8.59
N ASP A 223 -26.13 -11.05 -8.79
CA ASP A 223 -26.62 -11.64 -10.05
C ASP A 223 -26.06 -13.03 -10.42
N VAL A 224 -25.70 -13.85 -9.43
CA VAL A 224 -25.41 -15.28 -9.65
C VAL A 224 -26.50 -16.15 -9.04
N GLU A 225 -27.23 -16.87 -9.90
CA GLU A 225 -28.42 -17.66 -9.54
C GLU A 225 -28.14 -19.00 -8.84
N ALA A 226 -26.90 -19.51 -8.90
CA ALA A 226 -26.57 -20.82 -8.35
C ALA A 226 -25.10 -20.92 -7.91
N ASP A 227 -24.83 -21.76 -6.91
CA ASP A 227 -23.47 -22.05 -6.49
C ASP A 227 -22.73 -22.84 -7.60
N GLY A 228 -21.57 -22.35 -8.01
CA GLY A 228 -20.66 -23.01 -8.97
C GLY A 228 -19.40 -23.60 -8.33
N GLY A 229 -19.23 -23.42 -7.00
CA GLY A 229 -18.01 -23.81 -6.29
C GLY A 229 -16.85 -22.85 -6.56
N ILE A 230 -15.62 -23.33 -6.30
CA ILE A 230 -14.39 -22.58 -6.58
C ILE A 230 -13.86 -23.01 -7.95
N VAL A 231 -13.71 -22.05 -8.86
CA VAL A 231 -13.20 -22.28 -10.22
C VAL A 231 -11.90 -21.51 -10.46
N ASP A 232 -11.13 -21.89 -11.48
CA ASP A 232 -9.82 -21.30 -11.81
C ASP A 232 -9.89 -20.15 -12.83
N SER A 233 -11.08 -19.86 -13.34
CA SER A 233 -11.36 -18.86 -14.35
C SER A 233 -12.80 -18.35 -14.26
N TYR A 234 -12.97 -17.03 -14.32
CA TYR A 234 -14.29 -16.41 -14.32
C TYR A 234 -14.26 -15.07 -15.05
N SER A 235 -14.99 -14.95 -16.16
CA SER A 235 -14.93 -13.80 -17.07
C SER A 235 -15.38 -12.48 -16.45
N PHE A 236 -16.11 -12.53 -15.33
CA PHE A 236 -16.52 -11.36 -14.56
C PHE A 236 -15.34 -10.47 -14.17
N PHE A 237 -14.17 -11.06 -13.90
CA PHE A 237 -12.94 -10.34 -13.54
C PHE A 237 -11.99 -10.09 -14.73
N GLY A 238 -12.48 -10.29 -15.96
CA GLY A 238 -11.69 -10.11 -17.18
C GLY A 238 -10.40 -10.93 -17.20
N ASP A 239 -9.32 -10.29 -17.65
CA ASP A 239 -8.00 -10.90 -17.83
C ASP A 239 -7.09 -10.72 -16.61
N ILE A 240 -7.64 -10.61 -15.39
CA ILE A 240 -6.87 -10.36 -14.16
C ILE A 240 -5.71 -11.36 -13.94
N LYS A 241 -5.83 -12.57 -14.49
CA LYS A 241 -4.79 -13.62 -14.42
C LYS A 241 -3.46 -13.18 -15.04
N ASP A 242 -3.50 -12.28 -16.02
CA ASP A 242 -2.33 -11.76 -16.71
C ASP A 242 -1.73 -10.52 -16.00
N HIS A 243 -2.43 -9.98 -15.00
CA HIS A 243 -2.17 -8.68 -14.38
C HIS A 243 -2.09 -8.75 -12.84
N ALA A 244 -1.79 -9.93 -12.30
CA ALA A 244 -1.80 -10.20 -10.86
C ALA A 244 -0.53 -10.95 -10.43
N PRO A 245 0.65 -10.31 -10.50
CA PRO A 245 1.93 -10.94 -10.16
C PRO A 245 2.02 -11.36 -8.68
N CYS A 246 1.18 -10.78 -7.81
CA CYS A 246 1.06 -11.13 -6.40
C CYS A 246 0.33 -12.47 -6.15
N CYS A 247 -0.33 -13.03 -7.16
CA CYS A 247 -1.11 -14.26 -7.05
C CYS A 247 -0.29 -15.50 -7.47
N SER A 248 -0.16 -16.50 -6.60
CA SER A 248 0.38 -17.82 -6.97
C SER A 248 -0.65 -18.77 -7.57
N SER A 249 -1.92 -18.56 -7.28
CA SER A 249 -3.05 -19.28 -7.87
C SER A 249 -4.29 -18.38 -7.91
N PHE A 250 -5.22 -18.68 -8.82
CA PHE A 250 -6.45 -17.92 -9.02
C PHE A 250 -7.65 -18.78 -8.70
N ASN A 251 -8.48 -18.32 -7.76
CA ASN A 251 -9.65 -19.03 -7.28
C ASN A 251 -10.83 -18.06 -7.31
N PHE A 252 -11.92 -18.42 -7.96
CA PHE A 252 -13.12 -17.60 -8.06
C PHE A 252 -14.26 -18.34 -7.38
N ALA A 253 -14.79 -17.80 -6.27
CA ALA A 253 -15.88 -18.41 -5.54
C ALA A 253 -17.22 -18.02 -6.18
N ILE A 254 -17.85 -18.95 -6.89
CA ILE A 254 -19.16 -18.76 -7.51
C ILE A 254 -20.23 -19.14 -6.50
N LEU A 255 -20.71 -18.14 -5.77
CA LEU A 255 -21.77 -18.28 -4.76
C LEU A 255 -23.11 -17.76 -5.28
N ASN A 256 -24.22 -18.40 -4.89
CA ASN A 256 -25.55 -17.89 -5.19
C ASN A 256 -25.83 -16.59 -4.41
N THR A 257 -25.93 -15.47 -5.13
CA THR A 257 -26.17 -14.12 -4.59
C THR A 257 -27.51 -13.52 -5.03
N VAL A 258 -28.35 -14.32 -5.71
CA VAL A 258 -29.73 -13.98 -6.06
C VAL A 258 -30.70 -14.45 -4.99
N ASP A 259 -30.55 -15.68 -4.50
CA ASP A 259 -31.46 -16.26 -3.50
C ASP A 259 -31.07 -15.91 -2.06
N TYR A 260 -29.86 -15.40 -1.86
CA TYR A 260 -29.31 -15.10 -0.53
C TYR A 260 -28.82 -13.67 -0.47
N GLU A 261 -29.31 -12.90 0.51
CA GLU A 261 -28.75 -11.59 0.82
C GLU A 261 -27.35 -11.72 1.45
N TRP A 262 -26.57 -10.64 1.44
CA TRP A 262 -25.17 -10.67 1.90
C TRP A 262 -25.05 -11.00 3.39
N TYR A 263 -26.11 -10.72 4.16
CA TYR A 263 -26.20 -10.99 5.58
C TYR A 263 -26.75 -12.39 5.90
N ASN A 264 -27.09 -13.19 4.88
CA ASN A 264 -27.61 -14.53 5.07
C ASN A 264 -26.56 -15.45 5.70
N ASP A 265 -26.93 -16.14 6.77
CA ASP A 265 -26.03 -17.01 7.54
C ASP A 265 -25.36 -18.10 6.68
N THR A 266 -26.12 -18.67 5.73
CA THR A 266 -25.62 -19.72 4.82
C THR A 266 -24.63 -19.14 3.82
N LEU A 267 -24.92 -17.96 3.25
CA LEU A 267 -24.03 -17.31 2.29
C LEU A 267 -22.72 -16.87 2.97
N GLN A 268 -22.79 -16.30 4.18
CA GLN A 268 -21.61 -15.96 4.97
C GLN A 268 -20.76 -17.18 5.31
N GLN A 269 -21.38 -18.30 5.70
CA GLN A 269 -20.66 -19.55 5.95
C GLN A 269 -19.98 -20.07 4.68
N LYS A 270 -20.63 -19.98 3.51
CA LYS A 270 -20.03 -20.37 2.23
C LYS A 270 -18.82 -19.50 1.86
N ALA A 271 -18.92 -18.18 2.01
CA ALA A 271 -17.80 -17.27 1.78
C ALA A 271 -16.62 -17.60 2.69
N CYS A 272 -16.90 -17.86 3.97
CA CYS A 272 -15.91 -18.28 4.93
C CYS A 272 -15.24 -19.61 4.55
N ASN A 273 -16.04 -20.63 4.20
CA ASN A 273 -15.53 -21.93 3.78
C ASN A 273 -14.63 -21.80 2.54
N ALA A 274 -15.00 -20.97 1.57
CA ALA A 274 -14.19 -20.74 0.38
C ALA A 274 -12.83 -20.12 0.74
N ALA A 275 -12.79 -19.13 1.63
CA ALA A 275 -11.54 -18.53 2.10
C ALA A 275 -10.66 -19.54 2.85
N MET A 276 -11.26 -20.36 3.72
CA MET A 276 -10.54 -21.43 4.43
C MET A 276 -10.04 -22.55 3.52
N GLU A 277 -10.76 -22.86 2.44
CA GLU A 277 -10.36 -23.89 1.48
C GLU A 277 -9.13 -23.48 0.65
N VAL A 278 -9.02 -22.20 0.30
CA VAL A 278 -7.91 -21.67 -0.52
C VAL A 278 -6.71 -21.25 0.33
N SER A 279 -6.93 -20.90 1.60
CA SER A 279 -5.88 -20.52 2.54
C SER A 279 -4.78 -21.58 2.66
N THR A 280 -3.51 -21.17 2.51
CA THR A 280 -2.34 -22.07 2.60
C THR A 280 -1.44 -21.69 3.78
N GLY A 281 -1.93 -21.87 5.00
CA GLY A 281 -1.17 -21.65 6.25
C GLY A 281 -1.33 -22.83 7.22
N THR A 282 -0.63 -22.82 8.36
CA THR A 282 -0.67 -23.92 9.35
C THR A 282 -2.10 -24.18 9.86
N THR A 283 -2.79 -25.14 9.26
CA THR A 283 -4.12 -25.57 9.68
C THR A 283 -3.98 -26.49 10.88
N ASN A 284 -3.89 -25.93 12.08
CA ASN A 284 -4.28 -26.69 13.26
C ASN A 284 -5.70 -27.22 12.98
N SER A 285 -5.89 -28.54 13.05
CA SER A 285 -7.19 -29.15 12.74
C SER A 285 -8.27 -28.52 13.62
N GLY A 286 -9.20 -27.78 13.01
CA GLY A 286 -10.26 -27.04 13.70
C GLY A 286 -10.06 -25.52 13.83
N SER A 287 -8.98 -24.95 13.30
CA SER A 287 -8.83 -23.48 13.16
C SER A 287 -9.84 -22.91 12.16
N THR A 288 -10.47 -21.78 12.51
CA THR A 288 -11.33 -20.98 11.63
C THR A 288 -10.65 -19.68 11.20
N GLU A 289 -9.32 -19.62 11.31
CA GLU A 289 -8.52 -18.44 10.94
C GLU A 289 -7.93 -18.58 9.53
N ILE A 290 -8.27 -17.64 8.66
CA ILE A 290 -7.76 -17.53 7.28
C ILE A 290 -6.32 -17.01 7.36
N ASN A 291 -5.39 -17.70 6.67
CA ASN A 291 -3.97 -17.36 6.63
C ASN A 291 -3.41 -17.43 5.19
N ASP A 292 -2.36 -16.66 4.91
CA ASP A 292 -1.60 -16.69 3.64
C ASP A 292 -2.49 -16.62 2.39
N LEU A 293 -3.41 -15.65 2.34
CA LEU A 293 -4.40 -15.49 1.27
C LEU A 293 -4.50 -14.01 0.85
N ILE A 294 -4.78 -13.78 -0.44
CA ILE A 294 -5.25 -12.48 -0.93
C ILE A 294 -6.73 -12.62 -1.28
N VAL A 295 -7.60 -11.94 -0.55
CA VAL A 295 -9.04 -11.88 -0.84
C VAL A 295 -9.31 -10.64 -1.67
N VAL A 296 -9.90 -10.82 -2.85
CA VAL A 296 -10.33 -9.74 -3.74
C VAL A 296 -11.84 -9.81 -3.85
N ALA A 297 -12.55 -8.80 -3.38
CA ALA A 297 -14.00 -8.82 -3.34
C ALA A 297 -14.58 -7.63 -4.09
N HIS A 298 -15.59 -7.89 -4.94
CA HIS A 298 -16.30 -6.85 -5.68
C HIS A 298 -17.73 -6.68 -5.16
N SER A 299 -18.18 -5.43 -5.04
CA SER A 299 -19.57 -5.11 -4.73
C SER A 299 -20.08 -5.87 -3.50
N MET A 300 -21.22 -6.55 -3.59
CA MET A 300 -21.81 -7.38 -2.53
C MET A 300 -20.85 -8.43 -1.95
N GLY A 301 -19.84 -8.87 -2.71
CA GLY A 301 -18.81 -9.78 -2.23
C GLY A 301 -18.07 -9.22 -1.00
N ASN A 302 -17.87 -7.89 -0.93
CA ASN A 302 -17.28 -7.24 0.24
C ASN A 302 -18.18 -7.36 1.47
N ASN A 303 -19.47 -7.03 1.34
CA ASN A 303 -20.41 -7.13 2.45
C ASN A 303 -20.58 -8.56 2.94
N MET A 304 -20.62 -9.53 2.03
CA MET A 304 -20.69 -10.95 2.36
C MET A 304 -19.47 -11.41 3.17
N PHE A 305 -18.26 -11.06 2.71
CA PHE A 305 -17.03 -11.42 3.41
C PHE A 305 -16.90 -10.68 4.76
N ALA A 306 -17.18 -9.37 4.78
CA ALA A 306 -17.24 -8.56 5.99
C ALA A 306 -18.23 -9.13 7.02
N GLY A 307 -19.41 -9.53 6.53
CA GLY A 307 -20.47 -10.12 7.33
C GLY A 307 -20.04 -11.45 7.95
N ALA A 308 -19.38 -12.32 7.19
CA ALA A 308 -18.87 -13.59 7.68
C ALA A 308 -17.82 -13.42 8.81
N LEU A 309 -16.95 -12.42 8.69
CA LEU A 309 -16.00 -12.07 9.74
C LEU A 309 -16.70 -11.43 10.95
N ALA A 310 -17.68 -10.56 10.72
CA ALA A 310 -18.44 -9.87 11.77
C ALA A 310 -19.31 -10.83 12.60
N THR A 311 -19.80 -11.92 11.99
CA THR A 311 -20.57 -12.97 12.65
C THR A 311 -19.70 -14.14 13.12
N GLU A 312 -18.37 -13.97 13.11
CA GLU A 312 -17.38 -14.92 13.61
C GLU A 312 -17.43 -16.30 12.94
N LYS A 313 -17.90 -16.37 11.69
CA LYS A 313 -17.84 -17.61 10.88
C LYS A 313 -16.39 -18.03 10.64
N CYS A 314 -15.51 -17.04 10.46
CA CYS A 314 -14.05 -17.16 10.47
C CYS A 314 -13.42 -15.89 11.05
N SER A 315 -12.12 -15.99 11.32
CA SER A 315 -11.23 -14.87 11.60
C SER A 315 -10.18 -14.71 10.49
N ILE A 316 -9.52 -13.56 10.47
CA ILE A 316 -8.48 -13.22 9.49
C ILE A 316 -7.13 -13.06 10.20
N GLY A 317 -6.12 -13.77 9.72
CA GLY A 317 -4.74 -13.70 10.21
C GLY A 317 -3.98 -12.49 9.67
N SER A 318 -2.81 -12.19 10.26
CA SER A 318 -2.00 -11.01 9.91
C SER A 318 -1.33 -11.06 8.53
N ASN A 319 -1.37 -12.21 7.87
CA ASN A 319 -0.77 -12.49 6.55
C ASN A 319 -1.82 -12.59 5.43
N VAL A 320 -3.04 -12.09 5.67
CA VAL A 320 -4.10 -11.98 4.66
C VAL A 320 -4.21 -10.54 4.21
N ASP A 321 -4.32 -10.33 2.91
CA ASP A 321 -4.70 -9.03 2.35
C ASP A 321 -6.14 -9.09 1.83
N TRP A 322 -6.93 -8.06 2.11
CA TRP A 322 -8.28 -7.91 1.59
C TRP A 322 -8.35 -6.64 0.72
N VAL A 323 -8.54 -6.87 -0.57
CA VAL A 323 -8.70 -5.87 -1.62
C VAL A 323 -10.19 -5.68 -1.92
N ASP A 324 -10.69 -4.50 -1.61
CA ASP A 324 -12.09 -4.09 -1.85
C ASP A 324 -12.23 -3.37 -3.20
N LEU A 325 -13.15 -3.85 -4.03
CA LEU A 325 -13.53 -3.27 -5.32
C LEU A 325 -14.99 -2.81 -5.26
N SER A 326 -15.24 -1.51 -5.11
CA SER A 326 -16.58 -0.93 -5.12
C SER A 326 -17.59 -1.57 -4.14
N GLY A 327 -17.16 -2.01 -2.94
CA GLY A 327 -18.07 -2.59 -1.95
C GLY A 327 -19.09 -1.58 -1.38
N PRO A 328 -20.40 -1.83 -1.34
CA PRO A 328 -21.37 -0.91 -0.75
C PRO A 328 -21.36 -0.96 0.79
N MET A 329 -20.28 -0.48 1.42
CA MET A 329 -20.08 -0.60 2.87
C MET A 329 -21.07 0.24 3.70
N LYS A 330 -21.68 1.28 3.13
CA LYS A 330 -22.83 2.00 3.73
C LYS A 330 -24.16 1.73 3.01
N GLY A 331 -24.21 0.72 2.14
CA GLY A 331 -25.34 0.48 1.23
C GLY A 331 -25.25 1.32 -0.05
N SER A 332 -26.10 1.06 -1.03
CA SER A 332 -26.11 1.81 -2.30
C SER A 332 -27.37 2.68 -2.41
N MET A 333 -27.39 3.71 -3.24
CA MET A 333 -28.64 4.46 -3.47
C MET A 333 -29.53 3.85 -4.55
N GLY A 334 -28.99 2.92 -5.36
CA GLY A 334 -29.82 1.97 -6.10
C GLY A 334 -30.72 1.18 -5.15
N SER A 335 -30.24 1.04 -3.92
CA SER A 335 -30.92 0.47 -2.77
C SER A 335 -31.58 1.49 -1.84
N ASP A 336 -31.75 2.76 -2.21
CA ASP A 336 -32.45 3.75 -1.38
C ASP A 336 -33.98 3.61 -1.38
N PHE A 337 -34.42 2.45 -1.81
CA PHE A 337 -35.44 1.73 -1.08
C PHE A 337 -34.76 0.96 0.09
N LEU A 338 -34.22 1.70 1.07
CA LEU A 338 -33.69 1.14 2.33
C LEU A 338 -34.76 0.33 3.10
N HIS A 339 -36.02 0.44 2.66
CA HIS A 339 -37.18 -0.36 3.07
C HIS A 339 -37.39 -1.70 2.29
N GLN A 340 -36.73 -2.01 1.16
CA GLN A 340 -37.06 -3.15 0.26
C GLN A 340 -35.99 -4.23 0.23
N ILE A 341 -34.78 -3.92 0.66
CA ILE A 341 -33.68 -4.91 0.72
C ILE A 341 -33.68 -5.68 2.04
N CYS A 342 -34.49 -5.25 3.00
CA CYS A 342 -34.71 -5.97 4.25
C CYS A 342 -36.14 -6.53 4.38
N ASP A 343 -37.13 -5.91 3.72
CA ASP A 343 -38.47 -6.49 3.63
C ASP A 343 -38.71 -7.01 2.21
N GLY A 344 -38.52 -8.32 2.03
CA GLY A 344 -39.09 -9.05 0.90
C GLY A 344 -40.63 -9.06 0.94
N GLY A 345 -41.28 -7.92 0.70
CA GLY A 345 -42.67 -7.83 0.19
C GLY A 345 -43.75 -7.10 1.02
N ASN A 346 -44.58 -6.34 0.27
CA ASN A 346 -45.95 -5.82 0.46
C ASN A 346 -46.31 -4.80 1.58
N LEU A 347 -46.68 -3.61 1.08
CA LEU A 347 -46.84 -2.28 1.71
C LEU A 347 -47.89 -2.08 2.82
N PHE A 348 -48.50 -3.08 3.48
CA PHE A 348 -49.65 -2.76 4.36
C PHE A 348 -49.89 -3.59 5.63
N GLN A 349 -48.90 -4.27 6.24
CA GLN A 349 -49.22 -5.03 7.48
C GLN A 349 -48.36 -4.87 8.75
N ASP A 350 -47.08 -4.45 8.79
CA ASP A 350 -46.41 -4.41 10.12
C ASP A 350 -45.29 -3.37 10.28
N VAL A 351 -45.69 -2.17 10.72
CA VAL A 351 -44.78 -1.05 11.05
C VAL A 351 -43.72 -1.43 12.12
N LEU A 352 -44.01 -2.38 13.00
CA LEU A 352 -43.06 -2.84 14.01
C LEU A 352 -42.01 -3.83 13.46
N ALA A 353 -42.38 -4.66 12.48
CA ALA A 353 -41.44 -5.55 11.79
C ALA A 353 -40.48 -4.72 10.91
N GLU A 354 -41.03 -3.71 10.23
CA GLU A 354 -40.28 -2.78 9.40
C GLU A 354 -39.26 -1.96 10.24
N LEU A 355 -39.65 -1.48 11.43
CA LEU A 355 -38.73 -0.82 12.36
C LEU A 355 -37.67 -1.78 12.94
N GLY A 356 -38.02 -3.03 13.20
CA GLY A 356 -37.08 -4.06 13.64
C GLY A 356 -36.04 -4.39 12.56
N GLY A 357 -36.48 -4.56 11.32
CA GLY A 357 -35.63 -4.83 10.16
C GLY A 357 -34.64 -3.69 9.87
N LEU A 358 -35.07 -2.43 10.03
CA LEU A 358 -34.20 -1.27 9.87
C LEU A 358 -33.10 -1.18 10.94
N ILE A 359 -33.43 -1.49 12.21
CA ILE A 359 -32.45 -1.51 13.32
C ILE A 359 -31.42 -2.63 13.09
N GLU A 360 -31.89 -3.83 12.72
CA GLU A 360 -31.03 -4.98 12.47
C GLU A 360 -30.12 -4.76 11.26
N CYS A 361 -30.64 -4.17 10.18
CA CYS A 361 -29.88 -3.79 9.00
C CYS A 361 -28.78 -2.76 9.32
N THR A 362 -29.12 -1.72 10.08
CA THR A 362 -28.15 -0.70 10.52
C THR A 362 -27.04 -1.33 11.35
N ALA A 363 -27.39 -2.25 12.26
CA ALA A 363 -26.41 -2.97 13.07
C ALA A 363 -25.49 -3.87 12.23
N ARG A 364 -26.03 -4.59 11.24
CA ARG A 364 -25.26 -5.45 10.33
C ARG A 364 -24.27 -4.63 9.50
N TYR A 365 -24.69 -3.51 8.91
CA TYR A 365 -23.78 -2.61 8.19
C TYR A 365 -22.73 -1.99 9.12
N ALA A 366 -23.09 -1.61 10.35
CA ALA A 366 -22.13 -1.11 11.32
C ALA A 366 -21.06 -2.17 11.67
N ALA A 367 -21.47 -3.42 11.88
CA ALA A 367 -20.55 -4.52 12.17
C ALA A 367 -19.65 -4.84 10.96
N ALA A 368 -20.22 -4.90 9.75
CA ALA A 368 -19.46 -5.10 8.52
C ALA A 368 -18.44 -3.97 8.27
N ARG A 369 -18.82 -2.70 8.51
CA ARG A 369 -17.90 -1.56 8.39
C ARG A 369 -16.77 -1.61 9.41
N ALA A 370 -17.05 -1.97 10.67
CA ALA A 370 -16.01 -2.10 11.69
C ALA A 370 -14.98 -3.18 11.33
N VAL A 371 -15.42 -4.27 10.69
CA VAL A 371 -14.51 -5.31 10.17
C VAL A 371 -13.74 -4.81 8.95
N HIS A 372 -14.42 -4.17 7.99
CA HIS A 372 -13.78 -3.59 6.81
C HIS A 372 -12.72 -2.57 7.20
N GLU A 373 -13.04 -1.56 8.00
CA GLU A 373 -12.11 -0.54 8.50
C GLU A 373 -10.88 -1.18 9.17
N LYS A 374 -11.10 -2.27 9.93
CA LYS A 374 -10.02 -2.94 10.67
C LYS A 374 -9.09 -3.79 9.80
N TYR A 375 -9.61 -4.44 8.76
CA TYR A 375 -8.90 -5.51 8.05
C TYR A 375 -8.71 -5.29 6.55
N VAL A 376 -9.42 -4.35 5.94
CA VAL A 376 -9.21 -4.03 4.52
C VAL A 376 -7.82 -3.45 4.33
N THR A 377 -7.09 -3.97 3.35
CA THR A 377 -5.69 -3.58 3.13
C THR A 377 -5.54 -2.61 1.96
N ALA A 378 -6.52 -2.61 1.05
CA ALA A 378 -6.59 -1.72 -0.09
C ALA A 378 -8.03 -1.60 -0.59
N SER A 379 -8.39 -0.45 -1.16
CA SER A 379 -9.72 -0.26 -1.75
C SER A 379 -9.66 0.59 -3.01
N MET A 380 -10.37 0.12 -4.04
CA MET A 380 -10.69 0.87 -5.25
C MET A 380 -12.16 1.26 -5.21
N CYS A 381 -12.43 2.55 -5.11
CA CYS A 381 -13.77 3.10 -5.10
C CYS A 381 -14.02 3.94 -6.35
N GLY A 382 -15.05 3.56 -7.12
CA GLY A 382 -15.47 4.31 -8.30
C GLY A 382 -16.12 5.65 -7.95
N THR A 383 -15.76 6.68 -8.69
CA THR A 383 -16.20 8.07 -8.49
C THR A 383 -17.08 8.57 -9.65
N THR A 384 -17.23 7.78 -10.72
CA THR A 384 -18.07 8.16 -11.86
C THR A 384 -18.67 6.96 -12.59
N TYR A 385 -19.98 7.02 -12.82
CA TYR A 385 -20.73 6.07 -13.64
C TYR A 385 -20.33 6.08 -15.12
N SER A 386 -19.57 7.08 -15.57
CA SER A 386 -19.11 7.15 -16.97
C SER A 386 -17.92 6.24 -17.25
N GLY A 387 -17.09 5.93 -16.25
CA GLY A 387 -16.02 4.93 -16.37
C GLY A 387 -15.18 4.94 -17.66
N LEU A 388 -14.87 3.74 -18.16
CA LEU A 388 -14.20 3.46 -19.42
C LEU A 388 -15.18 3.48 -20.60
N LEU A 389 -14.64 3.65 -21.81
CA LEU A 389 -15.43 3.51 -23.03
C LEU A 389 -15.58 2.01 -23.36
N SER A 390 -16.64 1.38 -22.84
CA SER A 390 -16.96 -0.06 -23.04
C SER A 390 -18.43 -0.29 -23.43
N SER A 391 -18.83 -1.54 -23.66
CA SER A 391 -20.21 -1.92 -23.97
C SER A 391 -21.16 -1.71 -22.78
N GLU A 392 -20.64 -1.82 -21.57
CA GLU A 392 -21.35 -1.75 -20.28
C GLU A 392 -21.59 -0.29 -19.86
N TYR A 393 -20.86 0.65 -20.48
CA TYR A 393 -20.99 2.10 -20.32
C TYR A 393 -22.44 2.58 -20.35
N LEU A 394 -23.25 2.11 -21.31
CA LEU A 394 -24.61 2.62 -21.50
C LEU A 394 -25.57 2.21 -20.37
N GLY A 395 -25.40 1.01 -19.81
CA GLY A 395 -26.24 0.52 -18.71
C GLY A 395 -25.96 1.25 -17.40
N LEU A 396 -24.67 1.43 -17.07
CA LEU A 396 -24.25 2.13 -15.85
C LEU A 396 -24.40 3.65 -15.95
N LEU A 397 -24.26 4.23 -17.15
CA LEU A 397 -24.65 5.60 -17.41
C LEU A 397 -26.15 5.82 -17.14
N ALA A 398 -27.01 4.88 -17.55
CA ALA A 398 -28.42 4.94 -17.21
C ALA A 398 -28.65 4.75 -15.70
N GLY A 399 -27.92 3.84 -15.05
CA GLY A 399 -27.92 3.67 -13.59
C GLY A 399 -27.61 4.97 -12.86
N GLY A 400 -26.47 5.59 -13.12
CA GLY A 400 -26.06 6.84 -12.46
C GLY A 400 -26.97 8.05 -12.75
N LEU A 401 -27.77 8.02 -13.82
CA LEU A 401 -28.75 9.06 -14.15
C LEU A 401 -30.15 8.81 -13.59
N LEU A 402 -30.54 7.55 -13.40
CA LEU A 402 -31.91 7.15 -13.03
C LEU A 402 -32.04 6.73 -11.57
N ILE A 403 -30.96 6.23 -10.97
CA ILE A 403 -30.90 5.91 -9.55
C ILE A 403 -30.76 7.23 -8.77
N PRO A 404 -31.57 7.46 -7.72
CA PRO A 404 -31.56 8.71 -6.96
C PRO A 404 -30.36 8.78 -6.02
N HIS A 405 -29.14 8.84 -6.54
CA HIS A 405 -27.93 9.02 -5.74
C HIS A 405 -27.97 10.34 -4.96
N HIS A 406 -27.48 10.33 -3.72
CA HIS A 406 -27.24 11.53 -2.92
C HIS A 406 -26.02 12.31 -3.41
N SER A 407 -25.10 11.66 -4.12
CA SER A 407 -23.90 12.26 -4.67
C SER A 407 -23.73 11.98 -6.17
N SER A 408 -23.19 12.97 -6.90
CA SER A 408 -22.69 12.77 -8.26
C SER A 408 -21.41 11.94 -8.31
N GLU A 409 -20.72 11.76 -7.18
CA GLU A 409 -19.57 10.86 -7.03
C GLU A 409 -20.08 9.45 -6.72
N ASN A 410 -20.39 8.70 -7.78
CA ASN A 410 -20.84 7.32 -7.71
C ASN A 410 -20.40 6.56 -8.96
N ASP A 411 -20.28 5.25 -8.87
CA ASP A 411 -19.85 4.38 -9.96
C ASP A 411 -21.03 3.86 -10.82
N GLY A 412 -22.23 4.40 -10.61
CA GLY A 412 -23.48 4.00 -11.27
C GLY A 412 -24.33 3.05 -10.44
N ILE A 413 -23.78 2.47 -9.37
CA ILE A 413 -24.51 1.65 -8.39
C ILE A 413 -24.19 2.14 -6.98
N VAL A 414 -22.90 2.20 -6.64
CA VAL A 414 -22.38 2.52 -5.32
C VAL A 414 -21.80 3.93 -5.31
N GLU A 415 -22.13 4.67 -4.27
CA GLU A 415 -21.58 6.00 -4.06
C GLU A 415 -20.18 5.91 -3.48
N PHE A 416 -19.30 6.83 -3.87
CA PHE A 416 -17.92 6.86 -3.41
C PHE A 416 -17.82 6.82 -1.88
N GLN A 417 -18.65 7.59 -1.19
CA GLN A 417 -18.72 7.64 0.28
C GLN A 417 -19.26 6.36 0.93
N SER A 418 -20.06 5.59 0.20
CA SER A 418 -20.47 4.27 0.65
C SER A 418 -19.34 3.27 0.51
N CYS A 419 -18.62 3.31 -0.61
CA CYS A 419 -17.48 2.44 -0.86
C CYS A 419 -16.35 2.62 0.17
N ILE A 420 -16.01 3.87 0.47
CA ILE A 420 -14.99 4.19 1.48
C ILE A 420 -15.34 3.59 2.86
N GLY A 421 -16.62 3.37 3.16
CA GLY A 421 -17.04 2.93 4.49
C GLY A 421 -16.60 3.96 5.54
N ASP A 422 -15.87 3.51 6.57
CA ASP A 422 -15.39 4.37 7.66
C ASP A 422 -13.92 4.79 7.51
N LEU A 423 -13.29 4.49 6.36
CA LEU A 423 -11.92 4.90 6.06
C LEU A 423 -11.81 6.42 5.83
N ASP A 424 -10.60 6.98 6.03
CA ASP A 424 -10.35 8.39 5.80
C ASP A 424 -10.45 8.74 4.30
N THR A 425 -11.49 9.49 3.93
CA THR A 425 -11.69 9.97 2.55
C THR A 425 -10.46 10.71 2.00
N SER A 426 -9.70 11.40 2.85
CA SER A 426 -8.52 12.17 2.42
C SER A 426 -7.38 11.29 1.91
N SER A 427 -7.36 10.02 2.31
CA SER A 427 -6.37 9.02 1.88
C SER A 427 -6.58 8.56 0.43
N PHE A 428 -7.80 8.67 -0.10
CA PHE A 428 -8.13 8.23 -1.45
C PHE A 428 -7.64 9.22 -2.51
N LYS A 429 -6.79 8.75 -3.43
CA LYS A 429 -6.21 9.59 -4.50
C LYS A 429 -6.62 9.10 -5.88
N THR A 430 -6.57 10.00 -6.86
CA THR A 430 -6.92 9.74 -8.26
C THR A 430 -5.77 9.13 -9.08
N THR A 431 -4.84 8.44 -8.43
CA THR A 431 -3.69 7.78 -9.06
C THR A 431 -3.60 6.32 -8.67
N TYR A 432 -3.37 5.46 -9.65
CA TYR A 432 -3.25 4.00 -9.48
C TYR A 432 -2.04 3.56 -8.67
N SER A 433 -1.11 4.46 -8.35
CA SER A 433 0.05 4.17 -7.51
C SER A 433 -0.27 4.20 -6.00
N THR A 434 -1.55 4.37 -5.62
CA THR A 434 -1.95 4.50 -4.22
C THR A 434 -2.82 3.33 -3.77
N THR A 435 -2.67 2.95 -2.50
CA THR A 435 -3.45 1.87 -1.87
C THR A 435 -4.95 2.16 -1.82
N TRP A 436 -5.31 3.44 -1.65
CA TRP A 436 -6.68 3.94 -1.57
C TRP A 436 -7.00 4.70 -2.85
N TYR A 437 -7.69 4.06 -3.78
CA TYR A 437 -7.81 4.54 -5.15
C TYR A 437 -9.20 5.11 -5.43
N ALA A 438 -9.29 6.44 -5.51
CA ALA A 438 -10.45 7.16 -6.01
C ALA A 438 -10.48 7.08 -7.54
N ALA A 439 -10.99 5.97 -8.04
CA ALA A 439 -10.96 5.65 -9.46
C ALA A 439 -12.08 6.36 -10.21
N ALA A 440 -11.77 6.98 -11.34
CA ALA A 440 -12.75 7.52 -12.28
C ALA A 440 -13.36 6.39 -13.15
N LEU A 441 -13.81 5.33 -12.48
CA LEU A 441 -14.29 4.07 -13.03
C LEU A 441 -15.75 3.85 -12.63
N ASN A 442 -16.52 3.21 -13.51
CA ASN A 442 -17.88 2.77 -13.19
C ASN A 442 -17.84 1.41 -12.47
N HIS A 443 -18.99 0.94 -11.99
CA HIS A 443 -19.09 -0.25 -11.16
C HIS A 443 -18.58 -1.53 -11.84
N ALA A 444 -18.72 -1.65 -13.16
CA ALA A 444 -18.21 -2.79 -13.92
C ALA A 444 -16.71 -2.67 -14.19
N ASP A 445 -16.19 -1.47 -14.41
CA ASP A 445 -14.76 -1.29 -14.67
C ASP A 445 -13.89 -1.63 -13.46
N THR A 446 -14.43 -1.52 -12.24
CA THR A 446 -13.71 -1.94 -11.02
C THR A 446 -13.53 -3.45 -10.90
N THR A 447 -14.19 -4.26 -11.75
CA THR A 447 -13.94 -5.70 -11.86
C THR A 447 -12.75 -6.04 -12.76
N PHE A 448 -12.03 -5.03 -13.27
CA PHE A 448 -10.94 -5.18 -14.26
C PHE A 448 -11.38 -5.59 -15.66
N HIS A 449 -12.66 -5.94 -15.86
CA HIS A 449 -13.18 -6.53 -17.10
C HIS A 449 -12.91 -5.69 -18.35
N ASN A 450 -12.96 -4.37 -18.23
CA ASN A 450 -12.88 -3.43 -19.36
C ASN A 450 -11.48 -2.89 -19.64
N GLY A 451 -10.45 -3.41 -18.97
CA GLY A 451 -9.07 -3.00 -19.17
C GLY A 451 -8.76 -1.61 -18.59
N GLU A 452 -8.06 -0.77 -19.35
CA GLU A 452 -7.53 0.50 -18.87
C GLU A 452 -7.88 1.71 -19.75
N GLY A 453 -8.02 2.88 -19.11
CA GLY A 453 -8.09 4.17 -19.78
C GLY A 453 -6.72 4.66 -20.24
N LEU A 454 -6.63 5.23 -21.43
CA LEU A 454 -5.35 5.62 -22.04
C LEU A 454 -4.71 6.87 -21.40
N PHE A 455 -5.52 7.84 -20.96
CA PHE A 455 -5.06 9.21 -20.66
C PHE A 455 -5.43 9.70 -19.25
N SER A 456 -5.72 8.79 -18.32
CA SER A 456 -6.05 9.17 -16.94
C SER A 456 -5.46 8.16 -15.96
N SER A 457 -4.70 8.66 -14.99
CA SER A 457 -4.22 7.88 -13.84
C SER A 457 -5.36 7.38 -12.96
N ALA A 458 -6.56 7.97 -13.07
CA ALA A 458 -7.75 7.57 -12.35
C ALA A 458 -8.53 6.44 -13.05
N LYS A 459 -8.08 5.96 -14.22
CA LYS A 459 -8.78 4.94 -15.01
C LYS A 459 -7.90 3.71 -15.28
N LYS A 460 -7.13 3.25 -14.29
CA LYS A 460 -6.09 2.23 -14.44
C LYS A 460 -6.28 1.08 -13.45
N PRO A 461 -7.38 0.32 -13.52
CA PRO A 461 -7.71 -0.69 -12.51
C PRO A 461 -6.72 -1.87 -12.51
N LEU A 462 -6.31 -2.34 -13.69
CA LEU A 462 -5.34 -3.44 -13.82
C LEU A 462 -3.96 -3.02 -13.27
N LYS A 463 -3.42 -1.89 -13.72
CA LYS A 463 -2.13 -1.40 -13.24
C LYS A 463 -2.13 -1.04 -11.76
N TRP A 464 -3.27 -0.60 -11.22
CA TRP A 464 -3.42 -0.42 -9.78
C TRP A 464 -3.19 -1.75 -9.05
N PHE A 465 -3.85 -2.84 -9.48
CA PHE A 465 -3.71 -4.15 -8.85
C PHE A 465 -2.30 -4.74 -9.03
N GLU A 466 -1.70 -4.60 -10.21
CA GLU A 466 -0.32 -5.03 -10.49
C GLU A 466 0.71 -4.43 -9.53
N CYS A 467 0.48 -3.19 -9.09
CA CYS A 467 1.41 -2.42 -8.25
C CYS A 467 1.07 -2.49 -6.75
N LEU A 468 0.02 -3.21 -6.35
CA LEU A 468 -0.59 -3.07 -5.03
C LEU A 468 0.07 -3.91 -3.92
N LEU A 469 0.46 -5.16 -4.20
CA LEU A 469 0.70 -6.21 -3.19
C LEU A 469 1.89 -7.13 -3.44
#